data_AF-G0MC01-F1
#
_entry.id   AF-G0MC01-F1
#
_cell.length_a   1.000
_cell.length_b   1.000
_cell.length_c   1.000
_cell.angle_alpha   90.00
_cell.angle_beta   90.00
_cell.angle_gamma   90.00
#
_symmetry.space_group_name_H-M   'P 1'
#
loop_
_entity.id
_entity.type
_entity.pdbx_description
1 polymer ?
#
loop_
_entity_poly.entity_id
_entity_poly.type
_entity_poly.pdbx_seq_one_letter_code
_entity_poly.pdbx_strand_id
1 'polypeptide(L)'
;MPIAPDPSVTWICHVYIQFSDQTSQWPYVLNQVDIIESIPPFINAVRKTNPRWKEFNTKVSKTFVVPYRREVGKFIFAFVNKYKDPKYYKQSEKRSQRLYPEARDQSIEFLTDLINLAELWQLDTFRNVMGYCIAQHFIDTNASIDEIGRYLGGEITTAQLEATIGKMRKEYAEGPKKPTLCFVPIKVRDTNTEFVKIPTRDHLVRMPYIFDMVRQLFPNWKTEPIKMAYPISLPYTKKQVNFFLDHIQDYDDPNNILEERRDTVYADVMKLPLHEMKVYLGFARFVKCRPFELAMRYVIKPHLKGLSREACNDLLKMTTD
;
A
#
# COMPACT_ATOMS: atom_id res chain seq x y z
N MET A 1 -22.89 29.70 -5.49
CA MET A 1 -22.87 28.25 -5.18
C MET A 1 -21.97 27.57 -6.19
N PRO A 2 -21.01 26.71 -5.80
CA PRO A 2 -20.24 25.95 -6.78
C PRO A 2 -21.16 24.88 -7.38
N ILE A 3 -21.31 24.92 -8.70
CA ILE A 3 -22.08 23.95 -9.48
C ILE A 3 -21.33 22.62 -9.39
N ALA A 4 -22.03 21.53 -9.04
CA ALA A 4 -21.43 20.21 -9.04
C ALA A 4 -20.98 19.85 -10.47
N PRO A 5 -19.75 19.35 -10.67
CA PRO A 5 -19.25 19.04 -12.00
C PRO A 5 -20.10 17.95 -12.67
N ASP A 6 -20.43 18.20 -13.94
CA ASP A 6 -21.14 17.27 -14.83
C ASP A 6 -20.29 16.00 -15.04
N PRO A 7 -20.83 14.79 -14.76
CA PRO A 7 -20.11 13.53 -14.91
C PRO A 7 -19.78 13.16 -16.37
N SER A 8 -20.27 13.92 -17.36
CA SER A 8 -19.92 13.75 -18.78
C SER A 8 -18.63 14.50 -19.20
N VAL A 9 -18.06 15.34 -18.33
CA VAL A 9 -16.81 16.06 -18.62
C VAL A 9 -15.61 15.17 -18.30
N THR A 10 -14.98 14.61 -19.34
CA THR A 10 -13.64 14.02 -19.23
C THR A 10 -12.65 15.13 -18.95
N TRP A 11 -12.23 15.27 -17.70
CA TRP A 11 -11.20 16.22 -17.29
C TRP A 11 -9.87 15.86 -17.96
N ILE A 12 -9.32 16.80 -18.73
CA ILE A 12 -8.09 16.60 -19.47
C ILE A 12 -6.94 17.24 -18.69
N CYS A 13 -6.10 16.40 -18.07
CA CYS A 13 -4.81 16.81 -17.53
C CYS A 13 -3.71 16.36 -18.49
N HIS A 14 -2.86 17.27 -18.97
CA HIS A 14 -1.76 16.94 -19.88
C HIS A 14 -0.41 17.27 -19.25
N VAL A 15 0.44 16.26 -19.16
CA VAL A 15 1.87 16.39 -18.82
C VAL A 15 2.70 15.97 -20.02
N TYR A 16 3.58 16.85 -20.47
CA TYR A 16 4.47 16.59 -21.61
C TYR A 16 5.82 16.07 -21.14
N ILE A 17 6.28 14.99 -21.76
CA ILE A 17 7.50 14.27 -21.38
C ILE A 17 8.36 14.07 -22.63
N GLN A 18 9.62 14.46 -22.57
CA GLN A 18 10.61 14.23 -23.61
C GLN A 18 11.58 13.14 -23.15
N PHE A 19 11.49 11.96 -23.75
CA PHE A 19 12.43 10.85 -23.52
C PHE A 19 13.69 10.98 -24.38
N SER A 20 14.76 10.29 -24.00
CA SER A 20 16.08 10.42 -24.65
C SER A 20 16.12 9.85 -26.07
N ASP A 21 15.27 8.89 -26.37
CA ASP A 21 15.11 8.25 -27.68
C ASP A 21 14.14 9.01 -28.61
N GLN A 22 13.53 10.09 -28.14
CA GLN A 22 12.68 10.93 -28.97
C GLN A 22 13.49 11.93 -29.77
N THR A 23 13.66 11.64 -31.07
CA THR A 23 14.20 12.56 -32.07
C THR A 23 13.16 13.54 -32.62
N SER A 24 11.86 13.26 -32.41
CA SER A 24 10.76 14.11 -32.86
C SER A 24 10.56 15.34 -31.96
N GLN A 25 10.14 16.46 -32.55
CA GLN A 25 9.73 17.69 -31.83
C GLN A 25 8.51 17.49 -30.90
N TRP A 26 7.79 16.38 -31.00
CA TRP A 26 6.57 16.13 -30.26
C TRP A 26 6.83 15.30 -28.99
N PRO A 27 6.66 15.89 -27.79
CA PRO A 27 6.82 15.17 -26.54
C PRO A 27 5.71 14.13 -26.36
N TYR A 28 6.01 13.08 -25.59
CA TYR A 28 5.00 12.14 -25.12
C TYR A 28 4.00 12.87 -24.22
N VAL A 29 2.70 12.67 -24.46
CA VAL A 29 1.63 13.27 -23.67
C VAL A 29 1.07 12.24 -22.71
N LEU A 30 1.31 12.44 -21.41
CA LEU A 30 0.67 11.67 -20.36
C LEU A 30 -0.63 12.36 -19.95
N ASN A 31 -1.74 11.63 -20.06
CA ASN A 31 -3.09 12.14 -19.77
C ASN A 31 -3.90 11.31 -18.77
N GLN A 32 -3.28 10.28 -18.19
CA GLN A 32 -3.90 9.39 -17.21
C GLN A 32 -3.77 10.01 -15.81
N VAL A 33 -4.89 10.48 -15.28
CA VAL A 33 -4.94 11.25 -14.01
C VAL A 33 -4.36 10.45 -12.84
N ASP A 34 -4.72 9.17 -12.73
CA ASP A 34 -4.25 8.27 -11.67
C ASP A 34 -2.73 8.07 -11.71
N ILE A 35 -2.13 8.02 -12.90
CA ILE A 35 -0.67 7.90 -13.05
C ILE A 35 0.02 9.23 -12.75
N ILE A 36 -0.56 10.36 -13.19
CA ILE A 36 -0.06 11.70 -12.90
C ILE A 36 -0.03 11.96 -11.39
N GLU A 37 -1.09 11.57 -10.66
CA GLU A 37 -1.16 11.71 -9.20
C GLU A 37 -0.11 10.89 -8.47
N SER A 38 0.19 9.69 -8.99
CA SER A 38 1.14 8.76 -8.38
C SER A 38 2.60 9.12 -8.60
N ILE A 39 2.92 10.08 -9.47
CA ILE A 39 4.28 10.51 -9.77
C ILE A 39 4.53 11.90 -9.15
N PRO A 40 5.24 12.00 -8.00
CA PRO A 40 5.42 13.23 -7.24
C PRO A 40 5.86 14.45 -8.06
N PRO A 41 6.87 14.38 -8.96
CA PRO A 41 7.24 15.54 -9.77
C PRO A 41 6.11 16.04 -10.68
N PHE A 42 5.27 15.12 -11.20
CA PHE A 42 4.19 15.46 -12.13
C PHE A 42 3.04 16.13 -11.42
N ILE A 43 2.52 15.53 -10.35
CA ILE A 43 1.44 16.13 -9.57
C ILE A 43 1.84 17.47 -8.97
N ASN A 44 3.11 17.63 -8.57
CA ASN A 44 3.61 18.91 -8.06
C ASN A 44 3.63 19.99 -9.15
N ALA A 45 3.99 19.66 -10.39
CA ALA A 45 3.92 20.61 -11.49
C ALA A 45 2.48 20.96 -11.86
N VAL A 46 1.58 19.97 -11.92
CA VAL A 46 0.15 20.18 -12.18
C VAL A 46 -0.45 21.12 -11.13
N ARG A 47 -0.21 20.87 -9.84
CA ARG A 47 -0.72 21.73 -8.74
C ARG A 47 -0.15 23.15 -8.77
N LYS A 48 1.11 23.31 -9.19
CA LYS A 48 1.72 24.64 -9.38
C LYS A 48 1.11 25.40 -10.54
N THR A 49 0.77 24.71 -11.63
CA THR A 49 0.10 25.31 -12.79
C THR A 49 -1.36 25.64 -12.49
N ASN A 50 -2.06 24.75 -11.81
CA ASN A 50 -3.46 24.94 -11.44
C ASN A 50 -3.78 24.22 -10.11
N PRO A 51 -4.00 24.93 -9.00
CA PRO A 51 -4.40 24.32 -7.73
C PRO A 51 -5.74 23.57 -7.80
N ARG A 52 -6.65 23.99 -8.69
CA ARG A 52 -7.97 23.38 -8.93
C ARG A 52 -7.98 22.45 -10.13
N TRP A 53 -6.86 21.80 -10.44
CA TRP A 53 -6.70 20.96 -11.64
C TRP A 53 -7.65 19.76 -11.74
N LYS A 54 -8.29 19.34 -10.64
CA LYS A 54 -9.35 18.32 -10.66
C LYS A 54 -10.70 18.84 -11.16
N GLU A 55 -10.87 20.16 -11.17
CA GLU A 55 -12.11 20.84 -11.54
C GLU A 55 -11.99 21.59 -12.88
N PHE A 56 -10.78 21.66 -13.46
CA PHE A 56 -10.53 22.36 -14.71
C PHE A 56 -9.44 21.66 -15.52
N ASN A 57 -9.62 21.66 -16.84
CA ASN A 57 -8.60 21.19 -17.77
C ASN A 57 -7.27 21.88 -17.49
N THR A 58 -6.21 21.08 -17.35
CA THR A 58 -4.90 21.57 -16.94
C THR A 58 -3.84 21.07 -17.89
N LYS A 59 -3.14 22.01 -18.52
CA LYS A 59 -2.01 21.73 -19.40
C LYS A 59 -0.74 22.25 -18.74
N VAL A 60 0.15 21.35 -18.32
CA VAL A 60 1.46 21.75 -17.79
C VAL A 60 2.31 22.24 -18.96
N SER A 61 2.68 23.52 -18.97
CA SER A 61 3.45 24.12 -20.08
C SER A 61 4.90 23.62 -20.14
N LYS A 62 5.47 23.26 -18.99
CA LYS A 62 6.85 22.75 -18.89
C LYS A 62 6.89 21.28 -19.33
N THR A 63 7.77 20.98 -20.28
CA THR A 63 8.08 19.61 -20.67
C THR A 63 9.10 19.01 -19.70
N PHE A 64 8.85 17.78 -19.25
CA PHE A 64 9.76 17.01 -18.42
C PHE A 64 10.78 16.28 -19.29
N VAL A 65 12.06 16.63 -19.17
CA VAL A 65 13.14 15.93 -19.87
C VAL A 65 13.55 14.72 -19.05
N VAL A 66 13.50 13.54 -19.65
CA VAL A 66 13.79 12.25 -19.03
C VAL A 66 14.97 11.64 -19.77
N PRO A 67 16.14 11.44 -19.11
CA PRO A 67 17.35 10.91 -19.76
C PRO A 67 17.30 9.39 -19.99
N TYR A 68 16.11 8.83 -20.19
CA TYR A 68 15.86 7.40 -20.40
C TYR A 68 14.96 7.22 -21.62
N ARG A 69 15.01 6.02 -22.20
CA ARG A 69 14.17 5.66 -23.34
C ARG A 69 12.70 5.66 -22.97
N ARG A 70 11.83 5.89 -23.96
CA ARG A 70 10.37 5.94 -23.78
C ARG A 70 9.80 4.65 -23.19
N GLU A 71 10.36 3.50 -23.57
CA GLU A 71 9.97 2.19 -23.05
C GLU A 71 10.08 2.08 -21.53
N VAL A 72 11.14 2.63 -20.93
CA VAL A 72 11.37 2.65 -19.47
C VAL A 72 10.25 3.44 -18.78
N GLY A 73 9.96 4.65 -19.27
CA GLY A 73 8.88 5.46 -18.72
C GLY A 73 7.50 4.84 -18.87
N LYS A 74 7.20 4.26 -20.04
CA LYS A 74 5.94 3.55 -20.29
C LYS A 74 5.74 2.35 -19.38
N PHE A 75 6.81 1.63 -19.07
CA PHE A 75 6.74 0.52 -18.12
C PHE A 75 6.31 1.01 -16.74
N ILE A 76 6.91 2.09 -16.23
CA ILE A 76 6.49 2.70 -14.96
C ILE A 76 5.00 3.10 -15.03
N PHE A 77 4.57 3.78 -16.09
CA PHE A 77 3.15 4.18 -16.23
C PHE A 77 2.19 2.98 -16.18
N ALA A 78 2.58 1.85 -16.78
CA ALA A 78 1.73 0.67 -16.81
C ALA A 78 1.58 -0.04 -15.44
N PHE A 79 2.53 0.13 -14.52
CA PHE A 79 2.63 -0.67 -13.30
C PHE A 79 2.75 0.12 -11.98
N VAL A 80 2.94 1.45 -12.02
CA VAL A 80 3.14 2.28 -10.82
C VAL A 80 2.02 2.15 -9.79
N ASN A 81 0.78 1.98 -10.25
CA ASN A 81 -0.41 1.82 -9.40
C ASN A 81 -0.76 0.35 -9.11
N LYS A 82 -0.12 -0.61 -9.78
CA LYS A 82 -0.41 -2.04 -9.67
C LYS A 82 0.51 -2.74 -8.69
N TYR A 83 1.78 -2.34 -8.65
CA TYR A 83 2.78 -3.00 -7.82
C TYR A 83 2.65 -2.59 -6.35
N LYS A 84 2.63 -3.58 -5.48
CA LYS A 84 2.71 -3.41 -4.02
C LYS A 84 4.14 -3.68 -3.57
N ASP A 85 4.58 -3.07 -2.46
CA ASP A 85 5.92 -3.31 -1.93
C ASP A 85 6.07 -4.80 -1.53
N PRO A 86 7.17 -5.48 -1.91
CA PRO A 86 7.43 -6.86 -1.53
C PRO A 86 7.29 -7.13 -0.03
N LYS A 87 7.55 -6.14 0.84
CA LYS A 87 7.43 -6.31 2.30
C LYS A 87 6.02 -6.67 2.78
N TYR A 88 4.98 -6.37 1.98
CA TYR A 88 3.59 -6.65 2.33
C TYR A 88 3.15 -8.10 2.01
N TYR A 89 3.96 -8.87 1.28
CA TYR A 89 3.67 -10.27 0.98
C TYR A 89 4.24 -11.20 2.06
N LYS A 90 3.48 -12.23 2.43
CA LYS A 90 3.94 -13.29 3.34
C LYS A 90 5.10 -14.05 2.68
N GLN A 91 6.00 -14.61 3.49
CA GLN A 91 7.18 -15.34 2.98
C GLN A 91 6.79 -16.54 2.09
N SER A 92 5.67 -17.19 2.42
CA SER A 92 5.09 -18.26 1.59
C SER A 92 4.68 -17.74 0.22
N GLU A 93 4.03 -16.57 0.15
CA GLU A 93 3.60 -15.92 -1.09
C GLU A 93 4.80 -15.45 -1.93
N LYS A 94 5.85 -14.92 -1.31
CA LYS A 94 7.10 -14.56 -2.01
C LYS A 94 7.81 -15.75 -2.66
N ARG A 95 7.66 -16.95 -2.09
CA ARG A 95 8.27 -18.19 -2.59
C ARG A 95 7.37 -18.92 -3.58
N SER A 96 6.05 -18.85 -3.40
CA SER A 96 5.08 -19.61 -4.21
C SER A 96 4.51 -18.82 -5.38
N GLN A 97 4.48 -17.48 -5.30
CA GLN A 97 3.99 -16.62 -6.36
C GLN A 97 5.18 -16.02 -7.10
N ARG A 98 5.19 -16.14 -8.42
CA ARG A 98 6.05 -15.35 -9.30
C ARG A 98 5.58 -13.90 -9.26
N LEU A 99 5.89 -13.20 -8.17
CA LEU A 99 5.53 -11.80 -8.00
C LEU A 99 6.17 -10.97 -9.12
N TYR A 100 5.41 -10.00 -9.65
CA TYR A 100 5.86 -9.05 -10.69
C TYR A 100 6.39 -9.74 -11.96
N PRO A 101 5.59 -10.62 -12.61
CA PRO A 101 6.05 -11.39 -13.76
C PRO A 101 6.58 -10.48 -14.87
N GLU A 102 5.94 -9.33 -15.11
CA GLU A 102 6.32 -8.42 -16.20
C GLU A 102 7.69 -7.76 -15.97
N ALA A 103 8.08 -7.59 -14.70
CA ALA A 103 9.39 -7.06 -14.32
C ALA A 103 10.46 -8.16 -14.29
N ARG A 104 10.11 -9.37 -13.82
CA ARG A 104 11.05 -10.51 -13.79
C ARG A 104 11.52 -10.94 -15.18
N ASP A 105 10.66 -10.79 -16.18
CA ASP A 105 10.98 -11.15 -17.55
C ASP A 105 11.85 -10.08 -18.27
N GLN A 106 12.20 -8.98 -17.60
CA GLN A 106 13.08 -7.94 -18.15
C GLN A 106 14.55 -8.21 -17.84
N SER A 107 15.44 -7.62 -18.64
CA SER A 107 16.88 -7.68 -18.39
C SER A 107 17.27 -6.85 -17.15
N ILE A 108 18.40 -7.19 -16.55
CA ILE A 108 18.94 -6.47 -15.38
C ILE A 108 19.19 -5.00 -15.74
N GLU A 109 19.73 -4.71 -16.93
CA GLU A 109 20.00 -3.35 -17.40
C GLU A 109 18.72 -2.52 -17.48
N PHE A 110 17.64 -3.11 -18.01
CA PHE A 110 16.34 -2.45 -18.06
C PHE A 110 15.76 -2.19 -16.66
N LEU A 111 15.90 -3.16 -15.75
CA LEU A 111 15.50 -2.99 -14.35
C LEU A 111 16.32 -1.91 -13.62
N THR A 112 17.61 -1.76 -13.94
CA THR A 112 18.46 -0.68 -13.42
C THR A 112 18.00 0.68 -13.90
N ASP A 113 17.69 0.81 -15.19
CA ASP A 113 17.12 2.05 -15.74
C ASP A 113 15.80 2.40 -15.05
N LEU A 114 14.96 1.40 -14.76
CA LEU A 114 13.72 1.59 -14.00
C LEU A 114 13.98 2.03 -12.55
N ILE A 115 14.99 1.48 -11.87
CA ILE A 115 15.39 1.91 -10.51
C ILE A 115 15.79 3.38 -10.52
N ASN A 116 16.66 3.77 -11.45
CA ASN A 116 17.17 5.14 -11.51
C ASN A 116 16.08 6.14 -11.89
N LEU A 117 15.19 5.78 -12.83
CA LEU A 117 14.04 6.62 -13.18
C LEU A 117 13.03 6.70 -12.02
N ALA A 118 12.78 5.59 -11.33
CA ALA A 118 11.93 5.57 -10.14
C ALA A 118 12.49 6.45 -9.02
N GLU A 119 13.81 6.50 -8.84
CA GLU A 119 14.45 7.41 -7.89
C GLU A 119 14.25 8.88 -8.28
N LEU A 120 14.50 9.24 -9.54
CA LEU A 120 14.25 10.60 -10.05
C LEU A 120 12.78 11.02 -9.87
N TRP A 121 11.86 10.07 -9.98
CA TRP A 121 10.43 10.28 -9.79
C TRP A 121 9.95 10.06 -8.36
N GLN A 122 10.83 9.75 -7.41
CA GLN A 122 10.51 9.52 -5.99
C GLN A 122 9.48 8.40 -5.76
N LEU A 123 9.60 7.31 -6.52
CA LEU A 123 8.73 6.14 -6.48
C LEU A 123 9.35 5.00 -5.65
N ASP A 124 9.43 5.18 -4.33
CA ASP A 124 10.10 4.23 -3.43
C ASP A 124 9.58 2.79 -3.55
N THR A 125 8.25 2.62 -3.63
CA THR A 125 7.64 1.30 -3.80
C THR A 125 8.09 0.65 -5.11
N PHE A 126 8.10 1.41 -6.21
CA PHE A 126 8.52 0.89 -7.51
C PHE A 126 10.00 0.51 -7.50
N ARG A 127 10.86 1.36 -6.91
CA ARG A 127 12.29 1.08 -6.74
C ARG A 127 12.52 -0.21 -5.94
N ASN A 128 11.79 -0.41 -4.85
CA ASN A 128 11.91 -1.62 -4.02
C ASN A 128 11.48 -2.88 -4.79
N VAL A 129 10.43 -2.79 -5.60
CA VAL A 129 9.96 -3.89 -6.45
C VAL A 129 11.02 -4.26 -7.49
N MET A 130 11.62 -3.28 -8.16
CA MET A 130 12.67 -3.55 -9.16
C MET A 130 13.90 -4.17 -8.49
N GLY A 131 14.35 -3.64 -7.35
CA GLY A 131 15.45 -4.22 -6.58
C GLY A 131 15.17 -5.66 -6.14
N TYR A 132 13.92 -5.97 -5.79
CA TYR A 132 13.50 -7.34 -5.51
C TYR A 132 13.57 -8.25 -6.72
N CYS A 133 13.14 -7.78 -7.90
CA CYS A 133 13.21 -8.56 -9.14
C CYS A 133 14.66 -8.86 -9.55
N ILE A 134 15.57 -7.89 -9.41
CA ILE A 134 17.00 -8.09 -9.66
C ILE A 134 17.60 -9.10 -8.67
N ALA A 135 17.28 -8.99 -7.38
CA ALA A 135 17.72 -9.96 -6.39
C ALA A 135 17.21 -11.38 -6.69
N GLN A 136 15.96 -11.51 -7.14
CA GLN A 136 15.42 -12.78 -7.59
C GLN A 136 16.15 -13.31 -8.83
N HIS A 137 16.45 -12.46 -9.81
CA HIS A 137 17.19 -12.86 -11.00
C HIS A 137 18.54 -13.48 -10.62
N PHE A 138 19.30 -12.85 -9.72
CA PHE A 138 20.58 -13.41 -9.24
C PHE A 138 20.41 -14.73 -8.50
N ILE A 139 19.34 -14.89 -7.72
CA ILE A 139 19.03 -16.14 -7.02
C ILE A 139 18.68 -17.25 -8.03
N ASP A 140 17.81 -16.95 -8.98
CA ASP A 140 17.29 -17.92 -9.96
C ASP A 140 18.37 -18.40 -10.93
N THR A 141 19.27 -17.50 -11.35
CA THR A 141 20.40 -17.85 -12.23
C THR A 141 21.61 -18.39 -11.47
N ASN A 142 21.53 -18.47 -10.13
CA ASN A 142 22.65 -18.80 -9.25
C ASN A 142 23.91 -17.98 -9.63
N ALA A 143 23.71 -16.67 -9.83
CA ALA A 143 24.74 -15.76 -10.32
C ALA A 143 26.00 -15.81 -9.44
N SER A 144 27.15 -15.80 -10.09
CA SER A 144 28.44 -15.79 -9.43
C SER A 144 28.68 -14.49 -8.67
N ILE A 145 29.58 -14.56 -7.70
CA ILE A 145 30.04 -13.42 -6.91
C ILE A 145 30.57 -12.31 -7.84
N ASP A 146 31.31 -12.67 -8.88
CA ASP A 146 31.89 -11.72 -9.83
C ASP A 146 30.83 -11.03 -10.71
N GLU A 147 29.72 -11.69 -11.02
CA GLU A 147 28.61 -11.10 -11.77
C GLU A 147 27.84 -10.08 -10.92
N ILE A 148 27.59 -10.42 -9.66
CA ILE A 148 26.93 -9.51 -8.71
C ILE A 148 27.84 -8.32 -8.37
N GLY A 149 29.14 -8.55 -8.19
CA GLY A 149 30.14 -7.50 -7.96
C GLY A 149 30.26 -6.53 -9.13
N ARG A 150 30.29 -7.05 -10.37
CA ARG A 150 30.25 -6.24 -11.59
C ARG A 150 28.99 -5.37 -11.67
N TYR A 151 27.83 -5.91 -11.30
CA TYR A 151 26.58 -5.17 -11.27
C TYR A 151 26.60 -4.01 -10.24
N LEU A 152 27.15 -4.24 -9.05
CA LEU A 152 27.19 -3.26 -7.96
C LEU A 152 28.27 -2.18 -8.13
N GLY A 153 29.03 -2.19 -9.23
CA GLY A 153 29.94 -1.10 -9.60
C GLY A 153 31.30 -1.09 -8.89
N GLY A 154 31.84 -2.25 -8.48
CA GLY A 154 33.20 -2.31 -7.95
C GLY A 154 33.74 -3.72 -7.69
N GLU A 155 35.06 -3.80 -7.44
CA GLU A 155 35.75 -4.96 -6.85
C GLU A 155 35.23 -5.17 -5.42
N ILE A 156 34.05 -5.76 -5.29
CA ILE A 156 33.58 -6.27 -4.00
C ILE A 156 34.40 -7.53 -3.73
N THR A 157 35.20 -7.51 -2.67
CA THR A 157 35.91 -8.72 -2.25
C THR A 157 34.91 -9.83 -1.94
N THR A 158 35.29 -11.09 -2.21
CA THR A 158 34.45 -12.27 -1.92
C THR A 158 33.86 -12.22 -0.51
N ALA A 159 34.64 -11.76 0.48
CA ALA A 159 34.20 -11.60 1.86
C ALA A 159 33.13 -10.52 2.07
N GLN A 160 33.24 -9.36 1.42
CA GLN A 160 32.24 -8.29 1.52
C GLN A 160 30.94 -8.67 0.82
N LEU A 161 31.04 -9.40 -0.30
CA LEU A 161 29.87 -9.90 -1.00
C LEU A 161 29.22 -11.07 -0.27
N GLU A 162 29.97 -12.03 0.26
CA GLU A 162 29.43 -13.10 1.11
C GLU A 162 28.78 -12.54 2.37
N ALA A 163 29.32 -11.46 2.95
CA ALA A 163 28.68 -10.76 4.04
C ALA A 163 27.38 -10.07 3.59
N THR A 164 27.34 -9.50 2.39
CA THR A 164 26.17 -8.80 1.83
C THR A 164 25.08 -9.77 1.38
N ILE A 165 25.42 -10.78 0.58
CA ILE A 165 24.56 -11.90 0.18
C ILE A 165 24.16 -12.69 1.41
N GLY A 166 25.06 -12.95 2.34
CA GLY A 166 24.76 -13.60 3.62
C GLY A 166 23.77 -12.79 4.44
N LYS A 167 23.94 -11.46 4.51
CA LYS A 167 22.98 -10.54 5.15
C LYS A 167 21.66 -10.47 4.40
N MET A 168 21.65 -10.46 3.07
CA MET A 168 20.44 -10.49 2.24
C MET A 168 19.72 -11.82 2.39
N ARG A 169 20.42 -12.95 2.31
CA ARG A 169 19.88 -14.31 2.54
C ARG A 169 19.39 -14.47 3.97
N LYS A 170 20.08 -13.89 4.96
CA LYS A 170 19.69 -13.91 6.38
C LYS A 170 18.49 -13.00 6.65
N GLU A 171 18.46 -11.76 6.16
CA GLU A 171 17.28 -10.87 6.23
C GLU A 171 16.09 -11.44 5.44
N TYR A 172 16.35 -12.20 4.37
CA TYR A 172 15.33 -12.91 3.61
C TYR A 172 14.87 -14.20 4.29
N ALA A 173 15.75 -14.93 5.01
CA ALA A 173 15.42 -16.16 5.73
C ALA A 173 14.78 -15.87 7.11
N GLU A 174 15.20 -14.80 7.78
CA GLU A 174 14.70 -14.35 9.09
C GLU A 174 13.42 -13.51 8.97
N GLY A 175 13.02 -13.11 7.76
CA GLY A 175 11.94 -12.16 7.54
C GLY A 175 12.33 -10.74 8.00
N PRO A 176 11.44 -9.74 7.85
CA PRO A 176 11.74 -8.37 8.29
C PRO A 176 12.22 -8.38 9.74
N LYS A 177 13.35 -7.69 10.01
CA LYS A 177 13.94 -7.53 11.35
C LYS A 177 12.82 -7.41 12.37
N LYS A 178 12.86 -8.30 13.39
CA LYS A 178 11.86 -8.41 14.46
C LYS A 178 11.21 -7.06 14.71
N PRO A 179 9.88 -6.93 14.58
CA PRO A 179 9.20 -5.66 14.75
C PRO A 179 9.70 -5.06 16.07
N THR A 180 10.26 -3.85 15.98
CA THR A 180 10.70 -3.10 17.15
C THR A 180 9.52 -3.10 18.12
N LEU A 181 9.76 -3.64 19.32
CA LEU A 181 8.72 -4.05 20.27
C LEU A 181 7.56 -3.04 20.31
N CYS A 182 6.36 -3.50 19.99
CA CYS A 182 5.14 -2.72 20.01
C CYS A 182 4.26 -3.22 21.15
N PHE A 183 4.22 -2.47 22.24
CA PHE A 183 3.39 -2.76 23.40
C PHE A 183 2.42 -1.61 23.63
N VAL A 184 1.20 -1.80 23.13
CA VAL A 184 0.05 -0.91 23.35
C VAL A 184 -1.04 -1.76 23.99
N PRO A 185 -1.24 -1.66 25.31
CA PRO A 185 -2.28 -2.42 25.99
C PRO A 185 -3.65 -1.79 25.74
N ILE A 186 -4.62 -2.63 25.41
CA ILE A 186 -6.02 -2.25 25.24
C ILE A 186 -6.81 -2.83 26.42
N LYS A 187 -7.50 -1.97 27.16
CA LYS A 187 -8.49 -2.38 28.16
C LYS A 187 -9.84 -2.53 27.46
N VAL A 188 -10.43 -3.72 27.56
CA VAL A 188 -11.71 -4.07 26.94
C VAL A 188 -12.83 -4.10 27.97
N ARG A 189 -14.08 -4.05 27.51
CA ARG A 189 -15.27 -3.86 28.36
C ARG A 189 -15.54 -5.02 29.32
N ASP A 190 -15.26 -6.24 28.89
CA ASP A 190 -15.63 -7.49 29.56
C ASP A 190 -14.52 -8.06 30.46
N THR A 191 -13.35 -7.42 30.53
CA THR A 191 -12.25 -7.86 31.41
C THR A 191 -11.62 -6.69 32.14
N ASN A 192 -11.55 -6.78 33.47
CA ASN A 192 -10.93 -5.74 34.30
C ASN A 192 -9.41 -5.93 34.49
N THR A 193 -8.91 -7.15 34.29
CA THR A 193 -7.53 -7.55 34.60
C THR A 193 -6.68 -7.87 33.38
N GLU A 194 -7.31 -8.20 32.25
CA GLU A 194 -6.63 -8.61 31.03
C GLU A 194 -6.58 -7.47 30.01
N PHE A 195 -5.45 -7.39 29.30
CA PHE A 195 -5.26 -6.46 28.20
C PHE A 195 -5.15 -7.22 26.89
N VAL A 196 -5.79 -6.70 25.85
CA VAL A 196 -5.49 -7.11 24.48
C VAL A 196 -4.26 -6.32 24.02
N LYS A 197 -3.30 -7.01 23.40
CA LYS A 197 -2.06 -6.39 22.92
C LYS A 197 -2.16 -6.19 21.42
N ILE A 198 -1.82 -4.99 20.94
CA ILE A 198 -1.70 -4.75 19.50
C ILE A 198 -0.43 -5.46 18.99
N PRO A 199 -0.53 -6.45 18.07
CA PRO A 199 0.59 -7.34 17.77
C PRO A 199 1.78 -6.64 17.10
N THR A 200 1.49 -5.73 16.17
CA THR A 200 2.52 -5.05 15.37
C THR A 200 2.18 -3.59 15.12
N ARG A 201 3.19 -2.82 14.70
CA ARG A 201 3.00 -1.42 14.26
C ARG A 201 2.10 -1.30 13.04
N ASP A 202 2.06 -2.31 12.18
CA ASP A 202 1.18 -2.28 11.00
C ASP A 202 -0.30 -2.35 11.40
N HIS A 203 -0.62 -3.06 12.50
CA HIS A 203 -1.95 -3.03 13.09
C HIS A 203 -2.27 -1.61 13.59
N LEU A 204 -1.31 -0.96 14.27
CA LEU A 204 -1.47 0.43 14.72
C LEU A 204 -1.78 1.37 13.56
N VAL A 205 -0.98 1.35 12.50
CA VAL A 205 -1.16 2.25 11.33
C VAL A 205 -2.54 2.09 10.69
N ARG A 206 -3.14 0.88 10.76
CA ARG A 206 -4.50 0.63 10.27
C ARG A 206 -5.62 1.08 11.22
N MET A 207 -5.29 1.56 12.43
CA MET A 207 -6.23 2.12 13.41
C MET A 207 -5.92 3.60 13.68
N PRO A 208 -6.23 4.53 12.76
CA PRO A 208 -5.82 5.93 12.85
C PRO A 208 -6.13 6.61 14.19
N TYR A 209 -7.28 6.34 14.79
CA TYR A 209 -7.62 6.93 16.10
C TYR A 209 -6.62 6.54 17.20
N ILE A 210 -6.31 5.25 17.30
CA ILE A 210 -5.33 4.74 18.27
C ILE A 210 -3.92 5.21 17.87
N PHE A 211 -3.59 5.15 16.58
CA PHE A 211 -2.29 5.54 16.08
C PHE A 211 -1.94 7.00 16.35
N ASP A 212 -2.90 7.92 16.21
CA ASP A 212 -2.68 9.33 16.52
C ASP A 212 -2.33 9.54 18.00
N MET A 213 -2.98 8.82 18.91
CA MET A 213 -2.63 8.84 20.34
C MET A 213 -1.21 8.32 20.58
N VAL A 214 -0.84 7.19 19.95
CA VAL A 214 0.50 6.62 20.07
C VAL A 214 1.56 7.57 19.48
N ARG A 215 1.29 8.17 18.32
CA ARG A 215 2.22 9.07 17.63
C ARG A 215 2.53 10.34 18.44
N GLN A 216 1.55 10.85 19.19
CA GLN A 216 1.76 11.98 20.09
C GLN A 216 2.69 11.63 21.25
N LEU A 217 2.55 10.42 21.80
CA LEU A 217 3.38 9.94 22.92
C LEU A 217 4.77 9.44 22.47
N PHE A 218 4.88 8.93 21.24
CA PHE A 218 6.09 8.35 20.68
C PHE A 218 6.37 8.96 19.29
N PRO A 219 6.96 10.17 19.21
CA PRO A 219 7.24 10.83 17.93
C PRO A 219 8.17 10.00 17.02
N ASN A 220 9.11 9.27 17.65
CA ASN A 220 10.09 8.40 16.99
C ASN A 220 9.59 6.94 16.85
N TRP A 221 8.27 6.71 16.85
CA TRP A 221 7.68 5.36 16.83
C TRP A 221 8.15 4.47 15.66
N LYS A 222 8.74 5.03 14.60
CA LYS A 222 9.30 4.24 13.48
C LYS A 222 10.64 3.60 13.85
N THR A 223 11.44 4.27 14.67
CA THR A 223 12.81 3.85 15.01
C THR A 223 12.94 3.33 16.43
N GLU A 224 12.02 3.68 17.33
CA GLU A 224 12.09 3.34 18.75
C GLU A 224 10.96 2.40 19.21
N PRO A 225 11.21 1.51 20.19
CA PRO A 225 10.18 0.67 20.78
C PRO A 225 9.00 1.47 21.33
N ILE A 226 7.79 0.98 21.13
CA ILE A 226 6.57 1.57 21.69
C ILE A 226 6.24 0.79 22.96
N LYS A 227 6.24 1.46 24.12
CA LYS A 227 5.88 0.87 25.41
C LYS A 227 4.94 1.81 26.16
N MET A 228 3.64 1.66 25.92
CA MET A 228 2.64 2.44 26.64
C MET A 228 2.46 1.90 28.06
N ALA A 229 2.58 2.78 29.05
CA ALA A 229 2.32 2.45 30.45
C ALA A 229 0.82 2.34 30.74
N TYR A 230 0.01 3.20 30.10
CA TYR A 230 -1.42 3.27 30.34
C TYR A 230 -2.21 2.59 29.21
N PRO A 231 -3.20 1.74 29.55
CA PRO A 231 -4.02 1.08 28.55
C PRO A 231 -5.02 2.03 27.89
N ILE A 232 -5.29 1.79 26.62
CA ILE A 232 -6.36 2.47 25.88
C ILE A 232 -7.66 1.72 26.14
N SER A 233 -8.65 2.40 26.73
CA SER A 233 -9.96 1.82 27.00
C SER A 233 -10.82 1.82 25.74
N LEU A 234 -11.35 0.65 25.37
CA LEU A 234 -12.27 0.47 24.26
C LEU A 234 -13.60 -0.09 24.76
N PRO A 235 -14.76 0.41 24.28
CA PRO A 235 -16.08 -0.05 24.73
C PRO A 235 -16.51 -1.39 24.09
N TYR A 236 -15.55 -2.23 23.70
CA TYR A 236 -15.76 -3.49 22.98
C TYR A 236 -15.27 -4.67 23.80
N THR A 237 -15.76 -5.87 23.51
CA THR A 237 -15.36 -7.10 24.21
C THR A 237 -14.01 -7.62 23.70
N LYS A 238 -13.34 -8.45 24.50
CA LYS A 238 -12.09 -9.11 24.12
C LYS A 238 -12.23 -9.89 22.81
N LYS A 239 -13.33 -10.64 22.64
CA LYS A 239 -13.66 -11.39 21.42
C LYS A 239 -13.70 -10.46 20.20
N GLN A 240 -14.34 -9.29 20.33
CA GLN A 240 -14.51 -8.35 19.23
C GLN A 240 -13.17 -7.70 18.83
N VAL A 241 -12.38 -7.28 19.81
CA VAL A 241 -11.07 -6.67 19.54
C VAL A 241 -10.11 -7.69 18.91
N ASN A 242 -10.04 -8.92 19.43
CA ASN A 242 -9.18 -9.95 18.87
C ASN A 242 -9.57 -10.29 17.42
N PHE A 243 -10.86 -10.55 17.16
CA PHE A 243 -11.31 -10.83 15.79
C PHE A 243 -10.91 -9.72 14.82
N PHE A 244 -11.09 -8.45 15.21
CA PHE A 244 -10.69 -7.33 14.37
C PHE A 244 -9.17 -7.31 14.14
N LEU A 245 -8.36 -7.49 15.18
CA LEU A 245 -6.90 -7.52 15.05
C LEU A 245 -6.42 -8.66 14.15
N ASP A 246 -7.05 -9.84 14.25
CA ASP A 246 -6.70 -11.01 13.43
C ASP A 246 -6.95 -10.78 11.93
N HIS A 247 -7.89 -9.90 11.57
CA HIS A 247 -8.32 -9.69 10.17
C HIS A 247 -7.96 -8.30 9.60
N ILE A 248 -7.53 -7.34 10.44
CA ILE A 248 -7.31 -5.95 10.03
C ILE A 248 -6.28 -5.83 8.90
N GLN A 249 -5.30 -6.73 8.85
CA GLN A 249 -4.24 -6.70 7.84
C GLN A 249 -4.69 -7.27 6.50
N ASP A 250 -5.55 -8.28 6.52
CA ASP A 250 -5.98 -9.00 5.32
C ASP A 250 -7.12 -8.28 4.58
N TYR A 251 -7.87 -7.41 5.25
CA TYR A 251 -8.99 -6.69 4.63
C TYR A 251 -8.55 -5.38 4.00
N ASP A 252 -8.72 -5.30 2.68
CA ASP A 252 -8.53 -4.11 1.87
C ASP A 252 -9.89 -3.58 1.38
N ASP A 253 -9.91 -2.41 0.74
CA ASP A 253 -11.08 -1.90 0.05
C ASP A 253 -11.53 -2.94 -1.01
N PRO A 254 -12.81 -3.35 -1.02
CA PRO A 254 -13.33 -4.29 -2.01
C PRO A 254 -13.03 -3.88 -3.47
N ASN A 255 -12.94 -2.57 -3.74
CA ASN A 255 -12.61 -2.05 -5.08
C ASN A 255 -11.14 -2.32 -5.49
N ASN A 256 -10.26 -2.57 -4.51
CA ASN A 256 -8.84 -2.90 -4.72
C ASN A 256 -8.60 -4.42 -4.83
N ILE A 257 -9.63 -5.23 -4.68
CA ILE A 257 -9.56 -6.69 -4.75
C ILE A 257 -10.26 -7.16 -6.03
N LEU A 258 -9.61 -8.06 -6.76
CA LEU A 258 -10.20 -8.76 -7.90
C LEU A 258 -11.52 -9.41 -7.48
N GLU A 259 -12.57 -9.20 -8.28
CA GLU A 259 -13.93 -9.60 -7.94
C GLU A 259 -14.04 -11.08 -7.56
N GLU A 260 -13.38 -11.95 -8.33
CA GLU A 260 -13.28 -13.40 -8.11
C GLU A 260 -12.63 -13.83 -6.79
N ARG A 261 -11.91 -12.93 -6.12
CA ARG A 261 -11.23 -13.21 -4.84
C ARG A 261 -11.95 -12.66 -3.63
N ARG A 262 -12.94 -11.77 -3.80
CA ARG A 262 -13.60 -11.06 -2.68
C ARG A 262 -14.23 -12.03 -1.68
N ASP A 263 -14.93 -13.04 -2.19
CA ASP A 263 -15.65 -13.99 -1.34
C ASP A 263 -14.69 -14.88 -0.54
N THR A 264 -13.52 -15.21 -1.10
CA THR A 264 -12.47 -15.92 -0.38
C THR A 264 -11.81 -15.05 0.68
N VAL A 265 -11.52 -13.78 0.36
CA VAL A 265 -10.86 -12.85 1.30
C VAL A 265 -11.76 -12.57 2.50
N TYR A 266 -13.07 -12.42 2.29
CA TYR A 266 -14.01 -12.08 3.36
C TYR A 266 -14.79 -13.28 3.92
N ALA A 267 -14.37 -14.50 3.61
CA ALA A 267 -15.10 -15.73 3.93
C ALA A 267 -15.44 -15.88 5.42
N ASP A 268 -14.55 -15.45 6.31
CA ASP A 268 -14.76 -15.60 7.75
C ASP A 268 -15.80 -14.62 8.30
N VAL A 269 -15.89 -13.41 7.75
CA VAL A 269 -16.95 -12.45 8.11
C VAL A 269 -18.28 -12.88 7.52
N MET A 270 -18.29 -13.43 6.31
CA MET A 270 -19.53 -13.89 5.67
C MET A 270 -20.26 -14.98 6.48
N LYS A 271 -19.55 -15.71 7.34
CA LYS A 271 -20.12 -16.72 8.25
C LYS A 271 -20.72 -16.12 9.52
N LEU A 272 -20.45 -14.85 9.83
CA LEU A 272 -20.92 -14.22 11.05
C LEU A 272 -22.42 -13.88 10.94
N PRO A 273 -23.16 -13.90 12.05
CA PRO A 273 -24.51 -13.37 12.07
C PRO A 273 -24.49 -11.85 11.89
N LEU A 274 -25.53 -11.30 11.24
CA LEU A 274 -25.62 -9.86 10.92
C LEU A 274 -25.41 -8.95 12.13
N HIS A 275 -25.90 -9.33 13.32
CA HIS A 275 -25.71 -8.52 14.53
C HIS A 275 -24.24 -8.44 14.97
N GLU A 276 -23.43 -9.49 14.77
CA GLU A 276 -21.99 -9.44 15.04
C GLU A 276 -21.27 -8.58 13.99
N MET A 277 -21.62 -8.70 12.70
CA MET A 277 -21.06 -7.86 11.64
C MET A 277 -21.25 -6.36 11.93
N LYS A 278 -22.41 -5.96 12.47
CA LYS A 278 -22.67 -4.57 12.88
C LYS A 278 -21.69 -4.10 13.94
N VAL A 279 -21.39 -4.95 14.93
CA VAL A 279 -20.45 -4.58 15.99
C VAL A 279 -19.05 -4.35 15.41
N TYR A 280 -18.61 -5.19 14.47
CA TYR A 280 -17.33 -5.02 13.78
C TYR A 280 -17.30 -3.78 12.89
N LEU A 281 -18.39 -3.46 12.20
CA LEU A 281 -18.53 -2.22 11.44
C LEU A 281 -18.44 -0.99 12.36
N GLY A 282 -19.14 -1.02 13.50
CA GLY A 282 -19.06 0.03 14.52
C GLY A 282 -17.65 0.19 15.07
N PHE A 283 -16.98 -0.93 15.36
CA PHE A 283 -15.60 -0.92 15.85
C PHE A 283 -14.63 -0.33 14.82
N ALA A 284 -14.73 -0.72 13.56
CA ALA A 284 -13.92 -0.18 12.47
C ALA A 284 -14.09 1.34 12.33
N ARG A 285 -15.31 1.86 12.47
CA ARG A 285 -15.58 3.31 12.49
C ARG A 285 -14.96 3.99 13.70
N PHE A 286 -15.12 3.42 14.89
CA PHE A 286 -14.56 3.93 16.13
C PHE A 286 -13.04 4.12 16.02
N VAL A 287 -12.33 3.10 15.54
CA VAL A 287 -10.86 3.16 15.36
C VAL A 287 -10.44 3.86 14.06
N LYS A 288 -11.40 4.30 13.23
CA LYS A 288 -11.22 4.93 11.91
C LYS A 288 -10.51 4.05 10.87
N CYS A 289 -10.67 2.73 10.93
CA CYS A 289 -10.11 1.79 9.95
C CYS A 289 -10.98 1.72 8.69
N ARG A 290 -10.73 2.60 7.73
CA ARG A 290 -11.56 2.72 6.50
C ARG A 290 -11.59 1.45 5.64
N PRO A 291 -10.48 0.76 5.34
CA PRO A 291 -10.52 -0.46 4.52
C PRO A 291 -11.40 -1.56 5.14
N PHE A 292 -11.25 -1.79 6.45
CA PHE A 292 -12.06 -2.76 7.17
C PHE A 292 -13.54 -2.36 7.21
N GLU A 293 -13.84 -1.06 7.40
CA GLU A 293 -15.21 -0.54 7.34
C GLU A 293 -15.87 -0.84 5.98
N LEU A 294 -15.14 -0.61 4.88
CA LEU A 294 -15.64 -0.86 3.52
C LEU A 294 -15.82 -2.35 3.26
N ALA A 295 -14.90 -3.20 3.73
CA ALA A 295 -15.06 -4.65 3.69
C ALA A 295 -16.32 -5.11 4.42
N MET A 296 -16.56 -4.63 5.65
CA MET A 296 -17.79 -4.94 6.39
C MET A 296 -19.06 -4.49 5.64
N ARG A 297 -19.06 -3.28 5.07
CA ARG A 297 -20.20 -2.78 4.28
C ARG A 297 -20.48 -3.65 3.07
N TYR A 298 -19.43 -4.11 2.38
CA TYR A 298 -19.57 -5.03 1.26
C TYR A 298 -20.21 -6.35 1.70
N VAL A 299 -19.72 -6.95 2.77
CA VAL A 299 -20.23 -8.23 3.29
C VAL A 299 -21.66 -8.11 3.83
N ILE A 300 -22.03 -6.97 4.42
CA ILE A 300 -23.39 -6.74 4.93
C ILE A 300 -24.40 -6.53 3.78
N LYS A 301 -23.98 -5.98 2.64
CA LYS A 301 -24.88 -5.57 1.54
C LYS A 301 -25.84 -6.69 1.06
N PRO A 302 -25.41 -7.95 0.86
CA PRO A 302 -26.32 -9.04 0.51
C PRO A 302 -27.42 -9.29 1.56
N HIS A 303 -27.12 -9.14 2.85
CA HIS A 303 -28.10 -9.31 3.94
C HIS A 303 -29.16 -8.20 3.99
N LEU A 304 -28.93 -7.08 3.31
CA LEU A 304 -29.89 -5.98 3.22
C LEU A 304 -30.88 -6.17 2.06
N LYS A 305 -30.60 -7.08 1.12
CA LYS A 305 -31.52 -7.34 0.00
C LYS A 305 -32.83 -7.93 0.54
N GLY A 306 -33.93 -7.21 0.36
CA GLY A 306 -35.27 -7.61 0.81
C GLY A 306 -35.72 -6.98 2.13
N LEU A 307 -34.87 -6.20 2.80
CA LEU A 307 -35.28 -5.40 3.94
C LEU A 307 -35.93 -4.08 3.50
N SER A 308 -36.89 -3.59 4.29
CA SER A 308 -37.47 -2.27 4.06
C SER A 308 -36.41 -1.17 4.19
N ARG A 309 -36.68 0.01 3.59
CA ARG A 309 -35.79 1.17 3.69
C ARG A 309 -35.59 1.62 5.14
N GLU A 310 -36.64 1.52 5.97
CA GLU A 310 -36.60 1.79 7.41
C GLU A 310 -35.71 0.79 8.13
N ALA A 311 -35.90 -0.52 7.89
CA ALA A 311 -35.05 -1.56 8.46
C ALA A 311 -33.57 -1.36 8.06
N CYS A 312 -33.30 -1.04 6.79
CA CYS A 312 -31.96 -0.70 6.31
C CYS A 312 -31.39 0.55 7.00
N ASN A 313 -32.19 1.59 7.20
CA ASN A 313 -31.76 2.82 7.85
C ASN A 313 -31.48 2.59 9.34
N ASP A 314 -32.33 1.85 10.05
CA ASP A 314 -32.11 1.51 11.46
C ASP A 314 -30.86 0.64 11.62
N LEU A 315 -30.65 -0.29 10.67
CA LEU A 315 -29.42 -1.07 10.55
C LEU A 315 -28.16 -0.22 10.39
N LEU A 316 -28.24 0.91 9.69
CA LEU A 316 -27.10 1.81 9.43
C LEU A 316 -26.94 2.91 10.49
N LYS A 317 -28.02 3.30 11.18
CA LYS A 317 -28.08 4.36 12.20
C LYS A 317 -27.64 3.90 13.60
N MET A 318 -27.76 2.62 13.96
CA MET A 318 -27.37 2.07 15.29
C MET A 318 -25.86 2.04 15.58
N THR A 319 -25.05 2.86 14.89
CA THR A 319 -23.58 2.87 15.02
C THR A 319 -23.01 4.29 15.18
N THR A 320 -23.87 5.27 15.45
CA THR A 320 -23.51 6.69 15.62
C THR A 320 -23.84 7.27 17.00
N ASP A 321 -24.27 6.44 17.95
CA ASP A 321 -24.50 6.86 19.34
C ASP A 321 -23.28 6.56 20.23
#